data_AF-A0A151N483-F1
#
_entry.id   AF-A0A151N483-F1
#
_cell.length_a   1.000
_cell.length_b   1.000
_cell.length_c   1.000
_cell.angle_alpha   90.00
_cell.angle_beta   90.00
_cell.angle_gamma   90.00
#
_symmetry.space_group_name_H-M   'P 1'
#
loop_
_entity.id
_entity.type
_entity.pdbx_description
1 polymer ?
#
loop_
_entity_poly.entity_id
_entity_poly.type
_entity_poly.pdbx_seq_one_letter_code
_entity_poly.pdbx_strand_id
1 'polypeptide(L)'
;MSHFLTLTLDEAEGLLYAGAREAVFALSTAALNLQATILWEAPEDKKLECIQKGKNNQTDCFNYVRLVQPLNASHLYACGTGAFQPKCAYIDRATFSLDPQAFEDGKGKCPYDPTKGHTGLVVG
;
A
#
# COMPACT_ATOMS: atom_id res chain seq x y z
N MET A 1 -1.83 -15.33 11.79
CA MET A 1 -1.62 -14.62 10.51
C MET A 1 -2.28 -13.26 10.63
N SER A 2 -1.50 -12.20 10.62
CA SER A 2 -2.04 -10.84 10.75
C SER A 2 -2.44 -10.36 9.35
N HIS A 3 -3.74 -10.39 9.06
CA HIS A 3 -4.28 -9.81 7.83
C HIS A 3 -4.43 -8.30 8.03
N PHE A 4 -3.37 -7.56 7.73
CA PHE A 4 -3.42 -6.11 7.74
C PHE A 4 -4.05 -5.63 6.43
N LEU A 5 -5.23 -5.03 6.56
CA LEU A 5 -6.03 -4.53 5.45
C LEU A 5 -6.36 -3.06 5.73
N THR A 6 -6.10 -2.18 4.77
CA THR A 6 -6.63 -0.82 4.77
C THR A 6 -7.69 -0.73 3.69
N LEU A 7 -8.81 -0.06 3.99
CA LEU A 7 -9.95 0.05 3.09
C LEU A 7 -10.27 1.52 2.87
N THR A 8 -10.55 1.90 1.64
CA THR A 8 -11.00 3.26 1.30
C THR A 8 -12.05 3.22 0.21
N LEU A 9 -13.22 3.72 0.55
CA LEU A 9 -14.36 3.82 -0.35
C LEU A 9 -14.23 5.08 -1.19
N ASP A 10 -14.38 4.93 -2.50
CA ASP A 10 -14.56 6.03 -3.45
C ASP A 10 -15.96 5.94 -4.04
N GLU A 11 -16.88 6.71 -3.45
CA GLU A 11 -18.30 6.68 -3.83
C GLU A 11 -18.54 7.23 -5.24
N ALA A 12 -17.70 8.17 -5.70
CA ALA A 12 -17.84 8.78 -7.02
C ALA A 12 -17.52 7.77 -8.14
N GLU A 13 -16.48 6.97 -7.93
CA GLU A 13 -16.07 5.92 -8.88
C GLU A 13 -16.81 4.58 -8.65
N GLY A 14 -17.53 4.42 -7.53
CA GLY A 14 -18.16 3.16 -7.16
C GLY A 14 -17.13 2.05 -6.87
N LEU A 15 -15.97 2.42 -6.33
CA LEU A 15 -14.86 1.53 -6.07
C LEU A 15 -14.49 1.48 -4.59
N LEU A 16 -14.11 0.29 -4.11
CA LEU A 16 -13.49 0.08 -2.82
C LEU A 16 -12.02 -0.27 -3.06
N TYR A 17 -11.11 0.62 -2.63
CA TYR A 17 -9.68 0.34 -2.65
C TYR A 17 -9.29 -0.41 -1.39
N ALA A 18 -8.48 -1.46 -1.56
CA ALA A 18 -7.98 -2.28 -0.48
C ALA A 18 -6.46 -2.39 -0.56
N GLY A 19 -5.75 -1.83 0.41
CA GLY A 19 -4.31 -2.06 0.58
C GLY A 19 -4.08 -3.31 1.43
N ALA A 20 -3.24 -4.21 0.94
CA ALA A 20 -2.93 -5.48 1.58
C ALA A 20 -1.42 -5.72 1.63
N ARG A 21 -1.03 -6.95 1.99
CA ARG A 21 0.35 -7.42 1.85
C ARG A 21 0.69 -7.56 0.37
N GLU A 22 1.77 -6.89 -0.05
CA GLU A 22 2.35 -6.91 -1.39
C GLU A 22 1.40 -6.43 -2.51
N ALA A 23 0.24 -5.86 -2.19
CA ALA A 23 -0.75 -5.52 -3.21
C ALA A 23 -1.70 -4.38 -2.82
N VAL A 24 -2.24 -3.73 -3.85
CA VAL A 24 -3.41 -2.84 -3.78
C VAL A 24 -4.47 -3.37 -4.73
N PHE A 25 -5.71 -3.46 -4.27
CA PHE A 25 -6.85 -3.93 -5.05
C PHE A 25 -7.87 -2.80 -5.25
N ALA A 26 -8.53 -2.78 -6.41
CA ALA A 26 -9.74 -2.03 -6.64
C ALA A 26 -10.89 -3.02 -6.82
N LEU A 27 -11.94 -2.89 -6.01
CA LEU A 27 -13.13 -3.73 -6.08
C LEU A 27 -14.35 -2.88 -6.47
N SER A 28 -15.23 -3.41 -7.32
CA SER A 28 -16.52 -2.77 -7.57
C SER A 28 -17.40 -2.89 -6.33
N THR A 29 -17.98 -1.79 -5.88
CA THR A 29 -18.91 -1.82 -4.74
C THR A 29 -20.27 -2.38 -5.12
N ALA A 30 -20.66 -2.24 -6.40
CA ALA A 30 -21.93 -2.75 -6.91
C ALA A 30 -21.91 -4.28 -7.10
N ALA A 31 -20.83 -4.82 -7.66
CA ALA A 31 -20.71 -6.24 -7.98
C ALA A 31 -19.88 -7.04 -6.96
N LEU A 32 -19.19 -6.37 -6.03
CA LEU A 32 -18.27 -6.97 -5.06
C LEU A 32 -17.20 -7.88 -5.69
N ASN A 33 -16.76 -7.54 -6.90
CA ASN A 33 -15.73 -8.27 -7.64
C ASN A 33 -14.46 -7.42 -7.79
N LEU A 34 -13.35 -8.13 -8.00
CA LEU A 34 -12.06 -7.51 -8.28
C LEU A 34 -12.06 -6.89 -9.68
N GLN A 35 -11.73 -5.61 -9.76
CA GLN A 35 -11.62 -4.85 -11.02
C GLN A 35 -10.17 -4.76 -11.49
N ALA A 36 -9.26 -4.40 -10.57
CA ALA A 36 -7.85 -4.23 -10.89
C ALA A 36 -6.95 -4.53 -9.67
N THR A 37 -5.68 -4.84 -9.93
CA THR A 37 -4.68 -5.17 -8.92
C THR A 37 -3.34 -4.55 -9.28
N ILE A 38 -2.68 -3.95 -8.29
CA ILE A 38 -1.28 -3.56 -8.33
C ILE A 38 -0.53 -4.53 -7.43
N LEU A 39 0.46 -5.23 -7.97
CA LEU A 39 1.46 -5.93 -7.17
C LEU A 39 2.53 -4.91 -6.76
N TRP A 40 2.65 -4.68 -5.46
CA TRP A 40 3.61 -3.74 -4.89
C TRP A 40 4.48 -4.45 -3.87
N GLU A 41 5.31 -5.36 -4.38
CA GLU A 41 6.21 -6.17 -3.57
C GLU A 41 7.38 -5.36 -3.03
N ALA A 42 7.85 -5.74 -1.83
CA ALA A 42 9.15 -5.26 -1.38
C ALA A 42 10.27 -5.84 -2.28
N PRO A 43 11.24 -5.03 -2.75
CA PRO A 43 12.38 -5.55 -3.51
C PRO A 43 13.15 -6.63 -2.73
N GLU A 44 13.67 -7.65 -3.43
CA GLU A 44 14.33 -8.79 -2.81
C GLU A 44 15.56 -8.42 -1.98
N ASP A 45 16.33 -7.42 -2.41
CA ASP A 45 17.45 -6.86 -1.63
C ASP A 45 16.96 -6.26 -0.30
N LYS A 46 15.79 -5.61 -0.30
CA LYS A 46 15.21 -5.02 0.91
C LYS A 46 14.60 -6.07 1.83
N LYS A 47 14.00 -7.12 1.28
CA LYS A 47 13.58 -8.31 2.04
C LYS A 47 14.80 -8.94 2.72
N LEU A 48 15.91 -9.11 2.00
CA LEU A 48 17.14 -9.68 2.56
C LEU A 48 17.73 -8.82 3.69
N GLU A 49 17.83 -7.50 3.49
CA GLU A 49 18.28 -6.57 4.53
C GLU A 49 17.39 -6.64 5.80
N CYS A 50 16.07 -6.75 5.62
CA CYS A 50 15.12 -6.91 6.72
C CYS A 50 15.37 -8.19 7.52
N ILE A 51 15.61 -9.31 6.83
CA ILE A 51 15.91 -10.60 7.46
C ILE A 51 17.25 -10.55 8.21
N GLN A 52 18.29 -9.96 7.60
CA GLN A 52 19.60 -9.78 8.24
C GLN A 52 19.52 -8.93 9.52
N LYS A 53 18.55 -8.02 9.61
CA LYS A 53 18.23 -7.24 10.83
C LYS A 53 17.40 -8.01 11.86
N GLY A 54 17.20 -9.32 11.67
CA GLY A 54 16.55 -10.23 12.62
C GLY A 54 15.02 -10.24 12.58
N LYS A 55 14.40 -9.75 11.49
CA LYS A 55 12.94 -9.76 11.32
C LYS A 55 12.45 -11.07 10.69
N ASN A 56 11.18 -11.40 10.91
CA ASN A 56 10.62 -12.67 10.44
C ASN A 56 10.41 -12.64 8.91
N ASN A 57 11.02 -13.60 8.20
CA ASN A 57 10.96 -13.71 6.74
C ASN A 57 9.61 -14.19 6.19
N GLN A 58 8.75 -14.79 7.02
CA GLN A 58 7.42 -15.27 6.64
C GLN A 58 6.32 -14.25 6.91
N THR A 59 6.55 -13.31 7.84
CA THR A 59 5.53 -12.35 8.27
C THR A 59 5.95 -10.89 8.14
N ASP A 60 7.18 -10.51 8.48
CA ASP A 60 7.49 -9.10 8.73
C ASP A 60 8.15 -8.43 7.53
N CYS A 61 8.97 -9.19 6.78
CA CYS A 61 9.76 -8.69 5.64
C CYS A 61 8.97 -8.64 4.34
N PHE A 62 7.78 -8.03 4.40
CA PHE A 62 6.95 -7.72 3.23
C PHE A 62 6.57 -6.25 3.26
N ASN A 63 6.15 -5.73 2.12
CA ASN A 63 5.40 -4.50 2.00
C ASN A 63 3.96 -4.75 2.44
N TYR A 64 3.55 -4.09 3.51
CA TYR A 64 2.15 -4.01 3.91
C TYR A 64 1.66 -2.61 3.58
N VAL A 65 0.72 -2.50 2.65
CA VAL A 65 0.11 -1.22 2.32
C VAL A 65 -0.77 -0.78 3.49
N ARG A 66 -0.46 0.38 4.07
CA ARG A 66 -1.11 0.94 5.28
C ARG A 66 -2.00 2.13 5.00
N LEU A 67 -1.77 2.79 3.87
CA LEU A 67 -2.53 3.96 3.44
C LEU A 67 -2.83 3.80 1.95
N VAL A 68 -4.08 4.02 1.56
CA VAL A 68 -4.50 4.23 0.17
C VAL A 68 -5.64 5.24 0.23
N GLN A 69 -5.45 6.47 -0.24
CA GLN A 69 -6.47 7.51 -0.15
C GLN A 69 -6.54 8.35 -1.42
N PRO A 70 -7.71 8.88 -1.79
CA PRO A 70 -7.82 9.92 -2.81
C PRO A 70 -6.87 11.07 -2.52
N LEU A 71 -6.04 11.43 -3.49
CA LEU A 71 -5.23 12.65 -3.43
C LEU A 71 -5.91 13.77 -4.21
N ASN A 72 -6.36 13.45 -5.42
CA ASN A 72 -7.07 14.34 -6.32
C ASN A 72 -7.91 13.50 -7.30
N ALA A 73 -8.48 14.15 -8.33
CA ALA A 73 -9.32 13.48 -9.33
C ALA A 73 -8.59 12.43 -10.17
N SER A 74 -7.27 12.55 -10.38
CA SER A 74 -6.50 11.63 -11.23
C SER A 74 -5.67 10.61 -10.46
N HIS A 75 -5.37 10.86 -9.18
CA HIS A 75 -4.46 10.01 -8.41
C HIS A 75 -5.01 9.61 -7.03
N LEU A 76 -4.62 8.42 -6.62
CA LEU A 76 -4.58 8.02 -5.22
C LEU A 76 -3.17 8.23 -4.68
N TYR A 77 -3.06 8.37 -3.37
CA TYR A 77 -1.80 8.33 -2.64
C TYR A 77 -1.77 7.09 -1.76
N ALA A 78 -0.71 6.30 -1.88
CA ALA A 78 -0.55 5.06 -1.14
C ALA A 78 0.79 5.00 -0.42
N CYS A 79 0.83 4.36 0.75
CA CYS A 79 2.06 4.10 1.48
C CYS A 79 2.08 2.68 2.04
N GLY A 80 3.26 2.07 2.05
CA GLY A 80 3.47 0.74 2.62
C GLY A 80 4.79 0.60 3.37
N THR A 81 4.89 -0.46 4.18
CA THR A 81 6.04 -0.71 5.07
C THR A 81 7.33 -1.07 4.33
N GLY A 82 7.25 -1.54 3.09
CA GLY A 82 8.39 -1.86 2.22
C GLY A 82 9.47 -2.73 2.88
N ALA A 83 9.10 -3.78 3.63
CA ALA A 83 10.02 -4.59 4.43
C ALA A 83 10.93 -3.74 5.37
N PHE A 84 10.30 -2.94 6.25
CA PHE A 84 10.97 -2.00 7.15
C PHE A 84 11.71 -0.86 6.42
N GLN A 85 11.27 -0.51 5.21
CA GLN A 85 11.74 0.64 4.44
C GLN A 85 10.52 1.32 3.84
N PRO A 86 9.78 2.11 4.63
CA PRO A 86 8.49 2.64 4.22
C PRO A 86 8.63 3.50 2.97
N LYS A 87 7.72 3.30 2.02
CA LYS A 87 7.64 4.04 0.76
C LYS A 87 6.22 4.52 0.53
N CYS A 88 6.12 5.66 -0.13
CA CYS A 88 4.85 6.16 -0.63
C CYS A 88 4.90 6.33 -2.15
N ALA A 89 3.75 6.25 -2.80
CA ALA A 89 3.62 6.33 -4.24
C ALA A 89 2.29 6.96 -4.63
N TYR A 90 2.26 7.53 -5.83
CA TYR A 90 1.05 7.93 -6.50
C TYR A 90 0.55 6.78 -7.37
N ILE A 91 -0.75 6.51 -7.31
CA ILE A 91 -1.42 5.54 -8.19
C ILE A 91 -2.28 6.33 -9.16
N ASP A 92 -2.03 6.13 -10.46
CA ASP A 92 -2.90 6.66 -11.52
C ASP A 92 -4.23 5.90 -11.48
N ARG A 93 -5.34 6.63 -11.37
CA ARG A 93 -6.68 6.04 -11.27
C ARG A 93 -7.15 5.40 -12.58
N ALA A 94 -6.78 5.98 -13.72
CA ALA A 94 -7.24 5.52 -15.03
C ALA A 94 -6.58 4.21 -15.44
N THR A 95 -5.29 4.06 -15.17
CA THR A 95 -4.53 2.84 -15.50
C THR A 95 -4.38 1.88 -14.33
N PHE A 96 -4.73 2.32 -13.11
CA PHE A 96 -4.50 1.59 -11.86
C PHE A 96 -3.08 1.05 -11.75
N SER A 97 -2.11 1.95 -11.92
CA SER A 97 -0.68 1.62 -11.90
C SER A 97 0.11 2.61 -11.06
N LEU A 98 1.28 2.19 -10.57
CA LEU A 98 2.27 3.03 -9.91
C LEU A 98 3.57 3.05 -10.72
N ASP A 99 4.35 4.13 -10.60
CA ASP A 99 5.69 4.24 -11.17
C ASP A 99 6.76 3.98 -10.09
N PRO A 100 7.52 2.88 -10.17
CA PRO A 100 8.61 2.60 -9.23
C PRO A 100 9.70 3.67 -9.15
N GLN A 101 9.87 4.49 -10.19
CA GLN A 101 10.86 5.57 -10.20
C GLN A 101 10.38 6.82 -9.45
N ALA A 102 9.07 6.93 -9.21
CA ALA A 102 8.45 8.07 -8.53
C ALA A 102 8.16 7.82 -7.05
N PHE A 103 8.75 6.77 -6.45
CA PHE A 103 8.52 6.46 -5.03
C PHE A 103 9.16 7.48 -4.10
N GLU A 104 8.35 7.96 -3.16
CA GLU A 104 8.79 8.86 -2.09
C GLU A 104 9.25 8.08 -0.85
N ASP A 105 10.07 8.74 -0.02
CA ASP A 105 10.34 8.25 1.34
C ASP A 105 9.04 8.29 2.17
N GLY A 106 8.68 7.15 2.74
CA GLY A 106 7.51 6.98 3.60
C GLY A 106 7.81 7.19 5.08
N LYS A 107 9.05 7.51 5.46
CA LYS A 107 9.42 7.77 6.86
C LYS A 107 8.54 8.87 7.46
N GLY A 108 7.90 8.56 8.59
CA GLY A 108 6.98 9.47 9.27
C GLY A 108 5.56 9.51 8.67
N LYS A 109 5.38 9.03 7.43
CA LYS A 109 4.07 8.90 6.76
C LYS A 109 3.47 7.50 6.94
N CYS A 110 4.32 6.46 7.05
CA CYS A 110 3.94 5.06 7.20
C CYS A 110 4.87 4.37 8.22
N PRO A 111 4.37 3.41 9.02
CA PRO A 111 5.22 2.66 9.95
C PRO A 111 6.24 1.81 9.21
N TYR A 112 7.36 1.57 9.88
CA TYR A 112 8.36 0.58 9.46
C TYR A 112 7.88 -0.85 9.73
N ASP A 113 7.36 -1.06 10.94
CA ASP A 113 6.96 -2.37 11.43
C ASP A 113 5.47 -2.59 11.16
N PRO A 114 5.09 -3.69 10.47
CA PRO A 114 3.70 -3.97 10.13
C PRO A 114 2.79 -4.19 11.36
N THR A 115 3.34 -4.48 12.53
CA THR A 115 2.56 -4.69 13.75
C THR A 115 2.23 -3.40 14.50
N LYS A 116 2.79 -2.26 14.09
CA LYS A 116 2.56 -0.98 14.75
C LYS A 116 1.28 -0.33 14.25
N GLY A 117 0.50 0.19 15.21
CA GLY A 117 -0.67 1.01 14.93
C GLY A 117 -0.28 2.27 14.15
N HIS A 118 -1.12 2.65 13.21
CA HIS A 118 -0.88 3.78 12.32
C HIS A 118 -2.22 4.40 11.91
N THR A 119 -2.21 5.71 11.73
CA THR A 119 -3.31 6.47 11.13
C THR A 119 -2.69 7.54 10.25
N GLY A 120 -3.37 7.87 9.15
CA GLY A 120 -2.95 8.88 8.20
C GLY A 120 -4.16 9.43 7.46
N LEU A 121 -4.09 10.71 7.14
CA LEU A 121 -5.09 11.38 6.33
C LEU A 121 -4.36 12.27 5.32
N VAL A 122 -4.69 12.08 4.05
CA VAL A 122 -4.31 12.99 2.97
C VAL A 122 -5.28 14.15 2.96
N VAL A 123 -4.76 15.37 3.05
CA VAL A 123 -5.53 16.61 2.92
C VAL A 123 -5.07 17.29 1.64
N GLY A 124 -5.98 17.42 0.68
CA GLY A 124 -5.78 18.11 -0.60
C GLY A 124 -6.26 19.55 -0.55
#